data_AF-A0A1T4L7E8-F1
#
_entry.id   AF-A0A1T4L7E8-F1
#
_cell.length_a   1.000
_cell.length_b   1.000
_cell.length_c   1.000
_cell.angle_alpha   90.00
_cell.angle_beta   90.00
_cell.angle_gamma   90.00
#
_symmetry.space_group_name_H-M   'P 1'
#
loop_
_entity.id
_entity.type
_entity.pdbx_description
1 polymer ?
#
loop_
_entity_poly.entity_id
_entity_poly.type
_entity_poly.pdbx_seq_one_letter_code
_entity_poly.pdbx_strand_id
1 'polypeptide(L)'
;MNKFIYKSGLKLKNELSSLRFYLINLVYLIIYFAIVLAFYLVNKQHWDYAKMIDAFSVPAFVTFLISLFALIIKLGYFEKTFSKFKIALNNFSDSREQKELKKMSNEHKRKYLEKKEEIRKKQELQKALHPKTKFPFVFASTIYFIISIVFIIVIYA
;
A
#
# COMPACT_ATOMS: atom_id res chain seq x y z
N MET A 1 -4.25 -19.58 -29.97
CA MET A 1 -3.73 -18.68 -28.92
C MET A 1 -4.07 -19.25 -27.55
N ASN A 2 -3.07 -19.53 -26.72
CA ASN A 2 -3.22 -20.37 -25.53
C ASN A 2 -4.16 -19.72 -24.50
N LYS A 3 -5.22 -20.44 -24.06
CA LYS A 3 -6.28 -19.94 -23.14
C LYS A 3 -5.71 -19.35 -21.84
N PHE A 4 -4.53 -19.83 -21.44
CA PHE A 4 -3.75 -19.32 -20.31
C PHE A 4 -3.20 -17.90 -20.53
N ILE A 5 -2.66 -17.60 -21.71
CA ILE A 5 -2.09 -16.29 -22.05
C ILE A 5 -3.21 -15.25 -22.08
N TYR A 6 -4.34 -15.58 -22.69
CA TYR A 6 -5.50 -14.69 -22.74
C TYR A 6 -6.05 -14.38 -21.34
N LYS A 7 -6.23 -15.40 -20.50
CA LYS A 7 -6.73 -15.22 -19.11
C LYS A 7 -5.75 -14.41 -18.25
N SER A 8 -4.45 -14.61 -18.41
CA SER A 8 -3.41 -13.85 -17.69
C SER A 8 -3.37 -12.40 -18.14
N GLY A 9 -3.45 -12.14 -19.45
CA GLY A 9 -3.49 -10.77 -20.00
C GLY A 9 -4.72 -9.99 -19.55
N LEU A 10 -5.91 -10.62 -19.55
CA LEU A 10 -7.14 -9.98 -19.08
C LEU A 10 -7.06 -9.64 -17.58
N LYS A 11 -6.49 -10.54 -16.77
CA LYS A 11 -6.26 -10.29 -15.34
C LYS A 11 -5.29 -9.13 -15.12
N LEU A 12 -4.19 -9.08 -15.88
CA LEU A 12 -3.20 -8.00 -15.78
C LEU A 12 -3.80 -6.65 -16.13
N LYS A 13 -4.59 -6.59 -17.22
CA LYS A 13 -5.30 -5.38 -17.66
C LYS A 13 -6.24 -4.86 -16.57
N ASN A 14 -7.00 -5.76 -15.94
CA ASN A 14 -7.94 -5.39 -14.88
C ASN A 14 -7.22 -4.85 -13.62
N GLU A 15 -6.08 -5.44 -13.25
CA GLU A 15 -5.30 -4.98 -12.10
C GLU A 15 -4.66 -3.61 -12.36
N LEU A 16 -4.08 -3.41 -13.56
CA LEU A 16 -3.49 -2.13 -14.00
C LEU A 16 -4.54 -1.02 -14.14
N SER A 17 -5.79 -1.35 -14.47
CA SER A 17 -6.89 -0.38 -14.57
C SER A 17 -7.51 0.00 -13.22
N SER A 18 -7.10 -0.65 -12.12
CA SER A 18 -7.75 -0.42 -10.83
C SER A 18 -7.30 0.91 -10.20
N LEU A 19 -8.26 1.70 -9.70
CA LEU A 19 -7.95 2.95 -8.97
C LEU A 19 -6.95 2.70 -7.83
N ARG A 20 -7.10 1.57 -7.12
CA ARG A 20 -6.22 1.17 -6.02
C ARG A 20 -4.77 0.98 -6.50
N PHE A 21 -4.55 0.43 -7.69
CA PHE A 21 -3.21 0.30 -8.26
C PHE A 21 -2.57 1.68 -8.46
N TYR A 22 -3.30 2.63 -9.07
CA TYR A 22 -2.79 3.98 -9.29
C TYR A 22 -2.51 4.70 -7.98
N LEU A 23 -3.42 4.65 -7.00
CA LEU A 23 -3.23 5.31 -5.71
C LEU A 23 -1.99 4.79 -4.98
N ILE A 24 -1.77 3.47 -4.96
CA ILE A 24 -0.59 2.88 -4.30
C ILE A 24 0.70 3.30 -5.02
N ASN A 25 0.74 3.20 -6.36
CA ASN A 25 1.93 3.59 -7.12
C ASN A 25 2.22 5.09 -7.05
N LEU A 26 1.17 5.93 -7.01
CA LEU A 26 1.29 7.37 -6.83
C LEU A 26 1.96 7.71 -5.50
N VAL A 27 1.61 7.00 -4.41
CA VAL A 27 2.28 7.19 -3.11
C VAL A 27 3.77 6.88 -3.20
N TYR A 28 4.15 5.77 -3.85
CA TYR A 28 5.57 5.45 -4.04
C TYR A 28 6.28 6.47 -4.92
N LEU A 29 5.62 6.97 -5.96
CA LEU A 29 6.16 8.01 -6.83
C LEU A 29 6.43 9.31 -6.06
N ILE A 30 5.48 9.72 -5.21
CA ILE A 30 5.63 10.91 -4.35
C ILE A 30 6.79 10.71 -3.37
N ILE A 31 6.89 9.53 -2.74
CA ILE A 31 8.01 9.21 -1.83
C ILE A 31 9.35 9.31 -2.57
N TYR A 32 9.45 8.72 -3.76
CA TYR A 32 10.65 8.77 -4.58
C TYR A 32 11.07 10.21 -4.86
N PHE A 33 10.16 11.04 -5.41
CA PHE A 33 10.48 12.43 -5.72
C PHE A 33 10.74 13.29 -4.48
N ALA A 34 10.10 13.00 -3.35
CA ALA A 34 10.39 13.69 -2.10
C ALA A 34 11.84 13.44 -1.65
N ILE A 35 12.33 12.21 -1.77
CA ILE A 35 13.72 11.88 -1.42
C ILE A 35 14.70 12.47 -2.46
N VAL A 36 14.37 12.42 -3.76
CA VAL A 36 15.16 13.10 -4.81
C VAL A 36 15.30 14.60 -4.50
N LEU A 37 14.19 15.27 -4.16
CA LEU A 37 14.18 16.68 -3.82
C LEU A 37 15.00 16.97 -2.56
N ALA A 38 14.87 16.13 -1.52
CA ALA A 38 15.68 16.25 -0.30
C ALA A 38 17.18 16.13 -0.61
N PHE A 39 17.55 15.15 -1.43
CA PHE A 39 18.94 14.95 -1.85
C PHE A 39 19.47 16.14 -2.65
N TYR A 40 18.64 16.68 -3.55
CA TYR A 40 18.97 17.87 -4.35
C TYR A 40 19.23 19.09 -3.45
N LEU A 41 18.37 19.33 -2.46
CA LEU A 41 18.50 20.45 -1.54
C LEU A 41 19.76 20.36 -0.67
N VAL A 42 20.13 19.15 -0.23
CA VAL A 42 21.32 18.92 0.60
C VAL A 42 22.62 19.13 -0.20
N ASN A 43 22.65 18.74 -1.47
CA ASN A 43 23.87 18.77 -2.28
C ASN A 43 23.97 19.97 -3.23
N LYS A 44 23.12 21.00 -3.05
CA LYS A 44 22.98 22.14 -3.98
C LYS A 44 24.29 22.83 -4.38
N GLN A 45 25.28 22.86 -3.50
CA GLN A 45 26.53 23.61 -3.71
C GLN A 45 27.67 22.81 -4.36
N HIS A 46 27.57 21.48 -4.41
CA HIS A 46 28.66 20.63 -4.89
C HIS A 46 28.14 19.56 -5.85
N TRP A 47 27.58 19.98 -6.99
CA TRP A 47 27.14 19.05 -8.02
C TRP A 47 28.31 18.57 -8.87
N ASP A 48 28.55 17.27 -8.81
CA ASP A 48 29.38 16.53 -9.76
C ASP A 48 28.53 15.40 -10.37
N TYR A 49 29.06 14.75 -11.41
CA TYR A 49 28.35 13.70 -12.13
C TYR A 49 27.97 12.52 -11.21
N ALA A 50 28.86 12.14 -10.28
CA ALA A 50 28.62 11.06 -9.34
C ALA A 50 27.42 11.37 -8.43
N LYS A 51 27.38 12.57 -7.85
CA LYS A 51 26.24 13.01 -7.02
C LYS A 51 24.94 13.15 -7.79
N MET A 52 25.02 13.45 -9.09
CA MET A 52 23.83 13.45 -9.93
C MET A 52 23.26 12.04 -10.08
N ILE A 53 24.12 11.03 -10.25
CA ILE A 53 23.67 9.64 -10.27
C ILE A 53 23.12 9.22 -8.90
N ASP A 54 23.80 9.57 -7.81
CA ASP A 54 23.34 9.27 -6.45
C ASP A 54 21.97 9.89 -6.12
N ALA A 55 21.70 11.09 -6.65
CA ALA A 55 20.43 11.79 -6.49
C ALA A 55 19.24 11.02 -7.07
N PHE A 56 19.45 10.04 -7.95
CA PHE A 56 18.39 9.17 -8.48
C PHE A 56 18.51 7.72 -8.01
N SER A 57 19.73 7.21 -7.84
CA SER A 57 19.98 5.82 -7.45
C SER A 57 19.60 5.55 -5.98
N VAL A 58 19.99 6.45 -5.07
CA VAL A 58 19.71 6.31 -3.62
C VAL A 58 18.21 6.39 -3.35
N PRO A 59 17.45 7.38 -3.88
CA PRO A 59 15.99 7.40 -3.74
C PRO A 59 15.29 6.18 -4.33
N ALA A 60 15.76 5.66 -5.48
CA ALA A 60 15.20 4.47 -6.09
C ALA A 60 15.37 3.25 -5.17
N PHE A 61 16.57 3.08 -4.60
CA PHE A 61 16.88 1.99 -3.69
C PHE A 61 16.08 2.08 -2.38
N VAL A 62 15.99 3.27 -1.79
CA VAL A 62 15.18 3.50 -0.58
C VAL A 62 13.70 3.22 -0.85
N THR A 63 13.17 3.70 -1.98
CA THR A 63 11.78 3.45 -2.37
C THR A 63 11.52 1.96 -2.62
N PHE A 64 12.48 1.26 -3.22
CA PHE A 64 12.46 -0.19 -3.36
C PHE A 64 12.36 -0.87 -1.99
N LEU A 65 13.22 -0.55 -1.03
CA LEU A 65 13.18 -1.13 0.32
C LEU A 65 11.83 -0.88 1.03
N ILE A 66 11.28 0.33 0.94
CA ILE A 66 9.97 0.66 1.50
C ILE A 66 8.87 -0.18 0.86
N SER A 67 8.90 -0.31 -0.47
CA SER A 67 7.91 -1.11 -1.22
C SER A 67 8.01 -2.60 -0.89
N LEU A 68 9.24 -3.11 -0.71
CA LEU A 68 9.51 -4.49 -0.32
C LEU A 68 9.02 -4.75 1.12
N PHE A 69 9.26 -3.83 2.04
CA PHE A 69 8.77 -3.93 3.42
C PHE A 69 7.24 -3.95 3.47
N ALA A 70 6.57 -3.09 2.69
CA ALA A 70 5.12 -3.09 2.54
C ALA A 70 4.60 -4.42 1.94
N LEU A 71 5.33 -5.00 0.97
CA LEU A 71 5.01 -6.31 0.41
C LEU A 71 5.13 -7.42 1.47
N ILE A 72 6.19 -7.43 2.28
CA ILE A 72 6.40 -8.41 3.36
C ILE A 72 5.26 -8.33 4.40
N ILE A 73 4.88 -7.11 4.81
CA ILE A 73 3.71 -6.88 5.67
C ILE A 73 2.46 -7.47 5.02
N LYS A 74 2.27 -7.21 3.72
CA LYS A 74 1.09 -7.68 2.97
C LYS A 74 1.09 -9.20 2.73
N LEU A 75 2.26 -9.84 2.73
CA LEU A 75 2.42 -11.29 2.62
C LEU A 75 2.00 -12.02 3.88
N GLY A 76 1.85 -11.31 5.00
CA GLY A 76 1.31 -11.86 6.23
C GLY A 76 2.37 -12.28 7.24
N TYR A 77 3.65 -11.97 7.00
CA TYR A 77 4.74 -12.25 7.94
C TYR A 77 4.51 -11.63 9.33
N PHE A 78 3.75 -10.54 9.40
CA PHE A 78 3.38 -9.86 10.64
C PHE A 78 1.93 -10.12 11.09
N GLU A 79 1.22 -11.11 10.52
CA GLU A 79 -0.19 -11.38 10.85
C GLU A 79 -0.43 -11.60 12.33
N LYS A 80 0.46 -12.30 13.04
CA LYS A 80 0.35 -12.53 14.49
C LYS A 80 0.52 -11.25 15.32
N THR A 81 1.38 -10.34 14.87
CA THR A 81 1.61 -9.05 15.55
C THR A 81 0.45 -8.11 15.29
N PHE A 82 0.00 -8.02 14.03
CA PHE A 82 -1.15 -7.20 13.66
C PHE A 82 -2.47 -7.73 14.22
N SER A 83 -2.64 -9.05 14.37
CA SER A 83 -3.85 -9.61 14.98
C SER A 83 -3.97 -9.21 16.45
N LYS A 84 -2.88 -9.29 17.22
CA LYS A 84 -2.84 -8.82 18.61
C LYS A 84 -3.13 -7.31 18.71
N PHE A 85 -2.52 -6.51 17.85
CA PHE A 85 -2.78 -5.07 17.81
C PHE A 85 -4.24 -4.76 17.45
N LYS A 86 -4.79 -5.46 16.46
CA LYS A 86 -6.19 -5.32 16.04
C LYS A 86 -7.17 -5.71 17.15
N ILE A 87 -6.88 -6.78 17.90
CA ILE A 87 -7.70 -7.19 19.05
C ILE A 87 -7.68 -6.10 20.12
N ALA A 88 -6.51 -5.55 20.46
CA ALA A 88 -6.41 -4.47 21.44
C ALA A 88 -7.21 -3.22 21.00
N LEU A 89 -7.10 -2.85 19.73
CA LEU A 89 -7.80 -1.69 19.18
C LEU A 89 -9.33 -1.90 19.11
N ASN A 90 -9.76 -3.11 18.75
CA ASN A 90 -11.17 -3.51 18.78
C ASN A 90 -11.72 -3.48 20.20
N ASN A 91 -11.00 -4.03 21.18
CA ASN A 91 -11.44 -4.00 22.58
C ASN A 91 -11.64 -2.57 23.10
N PHE A 92 -10.76 -1.64 22.69
CA PHE A 92 -10.91 -0.23 23.04
C PHE A 92 -12.15 0.40 22.39
N SER A 93 -12.35 0.14 21.09
CA SER A 93 -13.55 0.58 20.36
C SER A 93 -14.82 0.02 20.96
N ASP A 94 -14.86 -1.29 21.24
CA ASP A 94 -16.02 -1.98 21.79
C ASP A 94 -16.34 -1.48 23.20
N SER A 95 -15.33 -1.19 24.02
CA SER A 95 -15.52 -0.58 25.34
C SER A 95 -16.14 0.81 25.24
N ARG A 96 -15.70 1.62 24.28
CA ARG A 96 -16.28 2.95 24.02
C ARG A 96 -17.71 2.85 23.50
N GLU A 97 -17.95 1.96 22.54
CA GLU A 97 -19.27 1.74 21.96
C GLU A 97 -20.27 1.24 23.01
N GLN A 98 -19.85 0.31 23.88
CA GLN A 98 -20.70 -0.15 24.98
C GLN A 98 -21.06 0.97 25.97
N LYS A 99 -20.14 1.91 26.23
CA LYS A 99 -20.43 3.10 27.07
C LYS A 99 -21.43 4.04 26.39
N GLU A 100 -21.35 4.20 25.07
CA GLU A 100 -22.30 5.02 24.31
C GLU A 100 -23.68 4.34 24.21
N LEU A 101 -23.73 3.03 23.94
CA LEU A 101 -24.96 2.25 23.85
C LEU A 101 -25.72 2.19 25.20
N LYS A 102 -25.01 2.26 26.33
CA LYS A 102 -25.64 2.35 27.66
C LYS A 102 -26.31 3.70 27.92
N LYS A 103 -25.92 4.75 27.19
CA LYS A 103 -26.48 6.10 27.31
C LYS A 103 -27.63 6.37 26.33
N MET A 104 -27.89 5.46 25.39
CA MET A 104 -28.94 5.61 24.38
C MET A 104 -30.28 5.06 24.87
N SER A 105 -31.38 5.64 24.40
CA SER A 105 -32.72 5.05 24.59
C SER A 105 -32.86 3.74 23.81
N ASN A 106 -33.76 2.86 24.28
CA ASN A 106 -33.97 1.54 23.67
C ASN A 106 -34.32 1.61 22.18
N GLU A 107 -35.12 2.60 21.77
CA GLU A 107 -35.49 2.79 20.36
C GLU A 107 -34.30 3.20 19.49
N HIS A 108 -33.46 4.12 20.00
CA HIS A 108 -32.27 4.59 19.27
C HIS A 108 -31.21 3.50 19.19
N LYS A 109 -31.06 2.71 20.25
CA LYS A 109 -30.17 1.54 20.29
C LYS A 109 -30.55 0.51 19.22
N ARG A 110 -31.85 0.22 19.05
CA ARG A 110 -32.33 -0.71 18.02
C ARG A 110 -32.00 -0.21 16.60
N LYS A 111 -32.34 1.04 16.29
CA LYS A 111 -32.05 1.67 15.00
C LYS A 111 -30.55 1.71 14.68
N TYR A 112 -29.72 1.97 15.69
CA TYR A 112 -28.26 1.98 15.54
C TYR A 112 -27.71 0.59 15.16
N LEU A 113 -28.15 -0.46 15.86
CA LEU A 113 -27.70 -1.83 15.60
C LEU A 113 -28.15 -2.34 14.22
N GLU A 114 -29.38 -2.04 13.82
CA GLU A 114 -29.91 -2.37 12.48
C GLU A 114 -29.05 -1.73 11.37
N LYS A 115 -28.72 -0.43 11.52
CA LYS A 115 -27.87 0.29 10.56
C LYS A 115 -26.44 -0.24 10.53
N LYS A 116 -25.88 -0.62 11.69
CA LYS A 116 -24.53 -1.22 11.77
C LYS A 116 -24.47 -2.56 11.04
N GLU A 117 -25.49 -3.40 11.19
CA GLU A 117 -25.58 -4.70 10.52
C GLU A 117 -25.71 -4.53 8.99
N GLU A 118 -26.50 -3.56 8.54
CA GLU A 118 -26.64 -3.24 7.12
C GLU A 118 -25.31 -2.80 6.49
N ILE A 119 -24.58 -1.91 7.16
CA ILE A 119 -23.25 -1.46 6.73
C ILE A 119 -22.28 -2.65 6.68
N ARG A 120 -22.31 -3.55 7.66
CA ARG A 120 -21.44 -4.74 7.70
C ARG A 120 -21.68 -5.64 6.49
N LYS A 121 -22.95 -5.94 6.18
CA LYS A 121 -23.32 -6.76 5.01
C LYS A 121 -22.87 -6.12 3.69
N LYS A 122 -23.05 -4.80 3.54
CA LYS A 122 -22.56 -4.05 2.36
C LYS A 122 -21.04 -4.18 2.21
N GLN A 123 -20.28 -4.08 3.31
CA GLN A 123 -18.82 -4.22 3.28
C GLN A 123 -18.36 -5.65 2.97
N GLU A 124 -19.06 -6.67 3.48
CA GLU A 124 -18.76 -8.08 3.19
C GLU A 124 -18.97 -8.38 1.69
N LEU A 125 -20.07 -7.89 1.11
CA LEU A 125 -20.35 -8.01 -0.33
C LEU A 125 -19.26 -7.32 -1.17
N GLN A 126 -18.85 -6.10 -0.82
CA GLN A 126 -17.78 -5.40 -1.53
C GLN A 126 -16.44 -6.13 -1.45
N LYS A 127 -16.10 -6.75 -0.32
CA LYS A 127 -14.87 -7.55 -0.17
C LYS A 127 -14.88 -8.79 -1.06
N ALA A 128 -16.05 -9.42 -1.24
CA ALA A 128 -16.21 -10.56 -2.13
C ALA A 128 -16.07 -10.16 -3.60
N LEU A 129 -16.61 -9.00 -3.98
CA LEU A 129 -16.54 -8.48 -5.35
C LEU A 129 -15.14 -7.97 -5.73
N HIS A 130 -14.40 -7.39 -4.78
CA HIS A 130 -13.08 -6.81 -5.01
C HIS A 130 -12.04 -7.39 -4.04
N PRO A 131 -11.54 -8.60 -4.30
CA PRO A 131 -10.54 -9.22 -3.44
C PRO A 131 -9.27 -8.36 -3.37
N LYS A 132 -8.70 -8.23 -2.17
CA LYS A 132 -7.49 -7.42 -1.95
C LYS A 132 -6.28 -8.10 -2.59
N THR A 133 -5.90 -7.65 -3.78
CA THR A 133 -4.71 -8.15 -4.47
C THR A 133 -3.43 -7.54 -3.89
N LYS A 134 -2.32 -8.25 -4.08
CA LYS A 134 -0.95 -7.83 -3.73
C LYS A 134 -0.21 -7.17 -4.90
N PHE A 135 -0.83 -7.19 -6.09
CA PHE A 135 -0.22 -6.79 -7.36
C PHE A 135 0.38 -5.37 -7.34
N PRO A 136 -0.25 -4.33 -6.78
CA PRO A 136 0.35 -2.99 -6.76
C PRO A 136 1.69 -2.92 -6.02
N PHE A 137 1.85 -3.69 -4.94
CA PHE A 137 3.09 -3.73 -4.16
C PHE A 137 4.20 -4.48 -4.89
N VAL A 138 3.85 -5.60 -5.54
CA VAL A 138 4.78 -6.36 -6.38
C VAL A 138 5.24 -5.49 -7.54
N PHE A 139 4.32 -4.82 -8.24
CA PHE A 139 4.63 -3.94 -9.36
C PHE A 139 5.56 -2.80 -8.97
N ALA A 140 5.25 -2.09 -7.88
CA ALA A 140 6.12 -1.02 -7.37
C ALA A 140 7.52 -1.55 -7.02
N SER A 141 7.60 -2.66 -6.27
CA SER A 141 8.88 -3.27 -5.90
C SER A 141 9.71 -3.64 -7.13
N THR A 142 9.08 -4.26 -8.13
CA THR A 142 9.78 -4.64 -9.37
C THR A 142 10.27 -3.43 -10.14
N ILE A 143 9.48 -2.35 -10.27
CA ILE A 143 9.89 -1.14 -10.98
C ILE A 143 11.10 -0.49 -10.31
N TYR A 144 11.02 -0.23 -9.01
CA TYR A 144 12.12 0.45 -8.31
C TYR A 144 13.37 -0.42 -8.22
N PHE A 145 13.22 -1.75 -8.21
CA PHE A 145 14.34 -2.67 -8.34
C PHE A 145 15.02 -2.57 -9.71
N ILE A 146 14.25 -2.58 -10.81
CA ILE A 146 14.79 -2.40 -12.17
C ILE A 146 15.51 -1.04 -12.28
N ILE A 147 14.90 0.03 -11.79
CA ILE A 147 15.52 1.37 -11.79
C ILE A 147 16.85 1.34 -11.03
N SER A 148 16.88 0.70 -9.86
CA SER A 148 18.11 0.57 -9.05
C SER A 148 19.20 -0.20 -9.80
N ILE A 149 18.86 -1.31 -10.48
CA ILE A 149 19.79 -2.08 -11.30
C ILE A 149 20.35 -1.23 -12.45
N VAL A 150 19.49 -0.50 -13.16
CA VAL A 150 19.93 0.37 -14.27
C VAL A 150 20.95 1.39 -13.78
N PHE A 151 20.71 2.03 -12.64
CA PHE A 151 21.68 2.97 -12.07
C PHE A 151 22.97 2.30 -11.59
N ILE A 152 22.90 1.11 -10.99
CA ILE A 152 24.12 0.35 -10.63
C ILE A 152 24.95 0.07 -11.90
N ILE A 153 24.32 -0.36 -12.99
CA ILE A 153 25.03 -0.58 -14.26
C ILE A 153 25.69 0.72 -14.73
N VAL A 154 24.98 1.85 -14.71
CA VAL A 154 25.54 3.15 -15.15
C VAL A 154 26.71 3.64 -14.28
N ILE A 155 26.73 3.32 -12.98
CA ILE A 155 27.84 3.72 -12.09
C ILE A 155 29.10 2.87 -12.32
N TYR A 156 28.93 1.58 -12.61
CA TYR A 156 30.01 0.60 -12.62
C TYR A 156 30.40 0.10 -14.03
N ALA A 157 29.75 0.57 -15.09
CA ALA A 157 30.10 0.32 -16.49
C ALA A 157 30.93 1.47 -17.07
#